data_AF-A0A7C6KCJ6-F1
#
_entry.id   AF-A0A7C6KCJ6-F1
#
_cell.length_a   1.000
_cell.length_b   1.000
_cell.length_c   1.000
_cell.angle_alpha   90.00
_cell.angle_beta   90.00
_cell.angle_gamma   90.00
#
_symmetry.space_group_name_H-M   'P 1'
#
loop_
_entity.id
_entity.type
_entity.pdbx_description
1 polymer ?
#
loop_
_entity_poly.entity_id
_entity_poly.type
_entity_poly.pdbx_seq_one_letter_code
_entity_poly.pdbx_strand_id
1 'polypeptide(L)'
;MAKKDSTVQREDRVLNLDAFISAPKTLTFRGVDYEVIDPPMEVFLRAMDLQDKMTDDSMATIFDAMLDMVGVMVPDMPKELIRQMTRDQLMQTVQFIIHDITGVDVSKNLMTPTEIEEA
;
A
#
# COMPACT_ATOMS: atom_id res chain seq x y z
N MET A 1 -29.58 -0.69 58.50
CA MET A 1 -28.25 -0.58 57.84
C MET A 1 -28.25 -1.52 56.64
N ALA A 2 -28.39 -0.99 55.42
CA ALA A 2 -28.37 -1.78 54.19
C ALA A 2 -27.01 -1.57 53.50
N LYS A 3 -26.22 -2.63 53.38
CA LYS A 3 -24.98 -2.63 52.60
C LYS A 3 -25.37 -2.69 51.13
N LYS A 4 -25.04 -1.65 50.35
CA LYS A 4 -25.10 -1.69 48.89
C LYS A 4 -23.91 -2.51 48.41
N ASP A 5 -24.19 -3.70 47.89
CA ASP A 5 -23.26 -4.45 47.05
C ASP A 5 -23.11 -3.72 45.71
N SER A 6 -22.05 -2.92 45.60
CA SER A 6 -21.62 -2.35 44.32
C SER A 6 -20.91 -3.43 43.52
N THR A 7 -21.68 -4.20 42.74
CA THR A 7 -21.11 -5.10 41.73
C THR A 7 -20.52 -4.23 40.62
N VAL A 8 -19.19 -4.15 40.57
CA VAL A 8 -18.45 -3.50 39.48
C VAL A 8 -18.68 -4.32 38.22
N GLN A 9 -19.51 -3.80 37.31
CA GLN A 9 -19.65 -4.35 35.97
C GLN A 9 -18.31 -4.14 35.25
N ARG A 10 -17.50 -5.21 35.13
CA ARG A 10 -16.38 -5.20 34.20
C ARG A 10 -16.98 -5.22 32.80
N GLU A 11 -16.95 -4.07 32.13
CA GLU A 11 -17.22 -4.02 30.70
C GLU A 11 -16.10 -4.83 30.03
N ASP A 12 -16.41 -6.06 29.62
CA ASP A 12 -15.50 -6.88 28.86
C ASP A 12 -15.19 -6.15 27.55
N ARG A 13 -13.96 -5.63 27.44
CA ARG A 13 -13.47 -5.00 26.22
C ARG A 13 -13.14 -6.10 25.21
N VAL A 14 -14.14 -6.47 24.41
CA VAL A 14 -13.98 -7.45 23.34
C VAL A 14 -13.47 -6.75 22.08
N LEU A 15 -12.29 -7.13 21.61
CA LEU A 15 -11.75 -6.72 20.32
C LEU A 15 -12.28 -7.67 19.23
N ASN A 16 -13.10 -7.16 18.31
CA ASN A 16 -13.57 -7.93 17.16
C ASN A 16 -12.56 -7.81 16.00
N LEU A 17 -11.79 -8.87 15.75
CA LEU A 17 -10.79 -8.89 14.68
C LEU A 17 -11.41 -8.93 13.28
N ASP A 18 -12.62 -9.47 13.14
CA ASP A 18 -13.32 -9.56 11.85
C ASP A 18 -13.73 -8.17 11.33
N ALA A 19 -13.90 -7.20 12.24
CA ALA A 19 -14.20 -5.81 11.88
C ALA A 19 -13.02 -5.10 11.18
N PHE A 20 -11.81 -5.70 11.20
CA PHE A 20 -10.61 -5.17 10.55
C PHE A 20 -10.31 -5.89 9.22
N ILE A 21 -11.17 -6.81 8.76
CA ILE A 21 -11.03 -7.42 7.44
C ILE A 21 -11.37 -6.35 6.40
N SER A 22 -10.34 -5.83 5.71
CA SER A 22 -10.50 -4.91 4.60
C SER A 22 -11.13 -5.61 3.39
N ALA A 23 -11.86 -4.85 2.56
CA ALA A 23 -12.35 -5.36 1.29
C ALA A 23 -11.17 -5.81 0.40
N PRO A 24 -11.34 -6.86 -0.42
CA PRO A 24 -10.29 -7.31 -1.33
C PRO A 24 -9.93 -6.18 -2.29
N LYS A 25 -8.62 -5.95 -2.43
CA LYS A 25 -8.07 -4.93 -3.32
C LYS A 25 -7.92 -5.51 -4.71
N THR A 26 -8.27 -4.73 -5.72
CA THR A 26 -8.19 -5.18 -7.12
C THR A 26 -7.41 -4.19 -7.96
N LEU A 27 -6.51 -4.70 -8.79
CA LEU A 27 -5.77 -3.96 -9.80
C LEU A 27 -6.26 -4.41 -11.18
N THR A 28 -6.75 -3.47 -12.00
CA THR A 28 -7.10 -3.77 -13.40
C THR A 28 -5.92 -3.49 -14.30
N PHE A 29 -5.43 -4.50 -15.02
CA PHE A 29 -4.41 -4.34 -16.05
C PHE A 29 -4.85 -4.99 -17.36
N ARG A 30 -4.89 -4.18 -18.44
CA ARG A 30 -5.35 -4.61 -19.78
C ARG A 30 -6.73 -5.29 -19.79
N GLY A 31 -7.64 -4.80 -18.95
CA GLY A 31 -9.02 -5.31 -18.85
C GLY A 31 -9.16 -6.62 -18.07
N VAL A 32 -8.12 -7.05 -17.37
CA VAL A 32 -8.17 -8.19 -16.43
C VAL A 32 -7.99 -7.65 -15.02
N ASP A 33 -8.84 -8.09 -14.10
CA ASP A 33 -8.77 -7.73 -12.69
C ASP A 33 -7.92 -8.76 -11.94
N TYR A 34 -6.96 -8.26 -11.16
CA TYR A 34 -6.07 -9.06 -10.34
C TYR A 34 -6.27 -8.71 -8.88
N GLU A 35 -6.32 -9.72 -8.02
CA GLU A 35 -6.38 -9.52 -6.57
C GLU A 35 -5.03 -9.04 -6.05
N VAL A 36 -5.07 -8.04 -5.19
CA VAL A 36 -3.92 -7.45 -4.53
C VAL A 36 -3.94 -7.85 -3.08
N ILE A 37 -2.89 -8.52 -2.64
CA ILE A 37 -2.74 -8.97 -1.27
C ILE A 37 -1.92 -7.98 -0.45
N ASP A 38 -2.09 -8.04 0.87
CA ASP A 38 -1.20 -7.31 1.78
C ASP A 38 0.22 -7.88 1.67
N PRO A 39 1.23 -7.04 1.34
CA PRO A 39 2.61 -7.48 1.33
C PRO A 39 3.07 -7.85 2.74
N PRO A 40 3.98 -8.81 2.88
CA PRO A 40 4.70 -9.01 4.13
C PRO A 40 5.36 -7.70 4.60
N MET A 41 5.43 -7.49 5.92
CA MET A 41 6.00 -6.27 6.52
C MET A 41 7.39 -5.93 5.97
N GLU A 42 8.24 -6.93 5.72
CA GLU A 42 9.57 -6.75 5.13
C GLU A 42 9.50 -6.11 3.73
N VAL A 43 8.56 -6.56 2.91
CA VAL A 43 8.35 -6.04 1.55
C VAL A 43 7.80 -4.62 1.61
N PHE A 44 6.90 -4.36 2.55
CA PHE A 44 6.37 -3.02 2.81
C PHE A 44 7.46 -2.02 3.21
N LEU A 45 8.33 -2.38 4.18
CA LEU A 45 9.45 -1.53 4.61
C LEU A 45 10.42 -1.25 3.46
N ARG A 46 10.69 -2.26 2.63
CA ARG A 46 11.54 -2.10 1.45
C ARG A 46 10.91 -1.18 0.40
N ALA A 47 9.59 -1.21 0.25
CA ALA A 47 8.87 -0.35 -0.67
C ALA A 47 8.91 1.13 -0.21
N MET A 48 8.81 1.38 1.09
CA MET A 48 9.00 2.73 1.66
C MET A 48 10.42 3.25 1.43
N ASP A 49 11.45 2.43 1.69
CA ASP A 49 12.85 2.80 1.47
C ASP A 49 13.15 3.10 -0.01
N LEU A 50 12.53 2.36 -0.94
CA LEU A 50 12.62 2.67 -2.37
C LEU A 50 11.96 3.99 -2.72
N GLN A 51 10.80 4.31 -2.14
CA GLN A 51 10.11 5.58 -2.38
C GLN A 51 10.99 6.77 -1.99
N ASP A 52 11.73 6.67 -0.88
CA ASP A 52 12.66 7.71 -0.42
C ASP A 52 13.91 7.82 -1.32
N LYS A 53 14.38 6.71 -1.89
CA LYS A 53 15.58 6.62 -2.74
C LYS A 53 15.34 6.88 -4.23
N MET A 54 14.08 7.08 -4.65
CA MET A 54 13.71 7.35 -6.05
C MET A 54 14.26 8.67 -6.62
N THR A 55 14.88 9.50 -5.77
CA THR A 55 15.56 10.73 -6.15
C THR A 55 16.98 10.51 -6.70
N ASP A 56 17.57 9.32 -6.53
CA ASP A 56 18.95 9.01 -6.95
C ASP A 56 19.01 8.17 -8.26
N ASP A 57 20.08 8.39 -9.04
CA ASP A 57 20.30 7.94 -10.44
C ASP A 57 20.38 6.41 -10.69
N SER A 58 20.07 5.57 -9.70
CA SER A 58 20.07 4.10 -9.83
C SER A 58 18.75 3.56 -10.41
N MET A 59 18.32 4.10 -11.56
CA MET A 59 16.99 3.85 -12.13
C MET A 59 16.71 2.38 -12.50
N ALA A 60 17.73 1.64 -12.95
CA ALA A 60 17.57 0.22 -13.33
C ALA A 60 17.31 -0.67 -12.11
N THR A 61 18.09 -0.51 -11.04
CA THR A 61 17.96 -1.29 -9.81
C THR A 61 16.62 -1.04 -9.11
N ILE A 62 16.14 0.21 -9.17
CA ILE A 62 14.85 0.60 -8.60
C ILE A 62 13.71 -0.06 -9.39
N PHE A 63 13.82 -0.11 -10.72
CA PHE A 63 12.82 -0.75 -11.58
C PHE A 63 12.70 -2.25 -11.31
N ASP A 64 13.82 -2.97 -11.24
CA ASP A 64 13.82 -4.41 -10.93
C ASP A 64 13.22 -4.68 -9.54
N ALA A 65 13.54 -3.84 -8.55
CA ALA A 65 12.97 -3.97 -7.22
C ALA A 65 11.45 -3.73 -7.18
N MET A 66 10.93 -2.80 -7.98
CA MET A 66 9.48 -2.58 -8.12
C MET A 66 8.78 -3.77 -8.79
N LEU A 67 9.39 -4.38 -9.81
CA LEU A 67 8.84 -5.58 -10.45
C LEU A 67 8.68 -6.73 -9.45
N ASP A 68 9.70 -6.97 -8.63
CA ASP A 68 9.66 -8.01 -7.61
C ASP A 68 8.59 -7.72 -6.56
N MET A 69 8.43 -6.46 -6.13
CA MET A 69 7.40 -6.06 -5.17
C MET A 69 5.99 -6.27 -5.70
N VAL A 70 5.71 -5.81 -6.92
CA VAL A 70 4.39 -6.00 -7.54
C VAL A 70 4.10 -7.49 -7.72
N GLY A 71 5.10 -8.31 -8.05
CA GLY A 71 4.94 -9.76 -8.14
C GLY A 71 4.62 -10.45 -6.82
N VAL A 72 5.02 -9.88 -5.68
CA VAL A 72 4.62 -10.38 -4.35
C VAL A 72 3.22 -9.91 -4.00
N MET A 73 2.89 -8.67 -4.32
CA MET A 73 1.60 -8.06 -3.96
C MET A 73 0.44 -8.51 -4.87
N VAL A 74 0.74 -8.95 -6.08
CA VAL A 74 -0.25 -9.39 -7.08
C VAL A 74 0.14 -10.78 -7.59
N PRO A 75 0.01 -11.82 -6.74
CA PRO A 75 0.58 -13.15 -7.02
C PRO A 75 -0.03 -13.82 -8.26
N ASP A 76 -1.27 -13.49 -8.60
CA ASP A 76 -1.99 -14.03 -9.76
C ASP A 76 -1.61 -13.34 -11.07
N MET A 77 -0.87 -12.22 -11.03
CA MET A 77 -0.38 -11.55 -12.23
C MET A 77 0.93 -12.20 -12.72
N PRO A 78 0.97 -12.74 -13.96
CA PRO A 78 2.21 -13.28 -14.52
C PRO A 78 3.33 -12.25 -14.55
N LYS A 79 4.55 -12.67 -14.21
CA LYS A 79 5.74 -11.79 -14.21
C LYS A 79 6.00 -11.17 -15.58
N GLU A 80 5.68 -11.85 -16.67
CA GLU A 80 5.79 -11.30 -18.02
C GLU A 80 4.84 -10.12 -18.26
N LEU A 81 3.66 -10.10 -17.62
CA LEU A 81 2.73 -8.97 -17.69
C LEU A 81 3.21 -7.81 -16.82
N ILE A 82 3.71 -8.10 -15.62
CA ILE A 82 4.29 -7.07 -14.73
C ILE A 82 5.46 -6.37 -15.44
N ARG A 83 6.32 -7.11 -16.15
CA ARG A 83 7.43 -6.55 -16.95
C ARG A 83 7.00 -5.67 -18.13
N GLN A 84 5.75 -5.76 -18.55
CA GLN A 84 5.18 -4.93 -19.61
C GLN A 84 4.56 -3.64 -19.08
N MET A 85 4.48 -3.47 -17.76
CA MET A 85 4.04 -2.22 -17.15
C MET A 85 5.09 -1.13 -17.37
N THR A 86 4.63 0.09 -17.58
CA THR A 86 5.52 1.25 -17.59
C THR A 86 6.03 1.52 -16.17
N ARG A 87 7.12 2.28 -16.06
CA ARG A 87 7.64 2.76 -14.77
C ARG A 87 6.54 3.40 -13.92
N ASP A 88 5.75 4.29 -14.52
CA ASP A 88 4.70 5.01 -13.81
C ASP A 88 3.60 4.07 -13.31
N GLN A 89 3.24 3.05 -14.11
CA GLN A 89 2.26 2.05 -13.71
C GLN A 89 2.75 1.20 -12.51
N LEU A 90 4.01 0.78 -12.52
CA LEU A 90 4.60 0.07 -11.39
C LEU A 90 4.65 0.94 -10.15
N MET A 91 5.09 2.19 -10.30
CA MET A 91 5.18 3.14 -9.20
C MET A 91 3.80 3.43 -8.58
N GLN A 92 2.79 3.68 -9.41
CA GLN A 92 1.43 3.90 -8.92
C GLN A 92 0.84 2.66 -8.25
N THR A 93 1.17 1.45 -8.74
CA THR A 93 0.73 0.20 -8.10
C THR A 93 1.33 0.06 -6.70
N VAL A 94 2.64 0.30 -6.56
CA VAL A 94 3.32 0.26 -5.25
C VAL A 94 2.75 1.34 -4.32
N GLN A 95 2.55 2.56 -4.81
CA GLN A 95 1.98 3.66 -4.03
C GLN A 95 0.55 3.38 -3.58
N PHE A 96 -0.31 2.85 -4.46
CA PHE A 96 -1.68 2.45 -4.13
C PHE A 96 -1.70 1.49 -2.93
N ILE A 97 -0.78 0.53 -2.92
CA ILE A 97 -0.70 -0.50 -1.87
C ILE A 97 -0.16 0.08 -0.56
N ILE A 98 0.90 0.90 -0.62
CA ILE A 98 1.44 1.58 0.56
C ILE A 98 0.40 2.53 1.17
N HIS A 99 -0.32 3.28 0.32
CA HIS A 99 -1.37 4.20 0.73
C HIS A 99 -2.46 3.47 1.51
N ASP A 100 -2.93 2.36 0.97
CA ASP A 100 -3.98 1.56 1.61
C ASP A 100 -3.54 1.02 2.99
N ILE A 101 -2.29 0.55 3.12
CA ILE A 101 -1.75 0.02 4.38
C ILE A 101 -1.54 1.11 5.43
N THR A 102 -1.05 2.28 5.01
CA THR A 102 -0.70 3.37 5.93
C THR A 102 -1.88 4.28 6.25
N GLY A 103 -2.91 4.31 5.39
CA GLY A 103 -3.98 5.30 5.43
C GLY A 103 -3.49 6.74 5.18
N VAL A 104 -2.25 6.92 4.71
CA VAL A 104 -1.62 8.22 4.48
C VAL A 104 -1.55 8.50 2.99
N ASP A 105 -2.15 9.63 2.57
CA ASP A 105 -2.11 10.15 1.20
C ASP A 105 -0.71 10.62 0.79
N VAL A 106 0.13 9.66 0.35
CA VAL A 106 1.51 9.90 -0.10
C VAL A 106 1.57 10.64 -1.45
N SER A 107 0.43 10.77 -2.15
CA SER A 107 0.29 11.51 -3.40
C SER A 107 0.64 13.00 -3.25
N LYS A 108 0.56 13.55 -2.01
CA LYS A 108 0.90 14.95 -1.73
C LYS A 108 2.39 15.27 -1.76
N ASN A 109 3.28 14.27 -1.74
CA ASN A 109 4.72 14.50 -1.82
C ASN A 109 5.27 14.50 -3.26
N LEU A 110 4.42 14.21 -4.26
CA LEU A 110 4.71 14.46 -5.67
C LEU A 110 4.03 15.77 -6.09
N MET A 111 4.44 16.88 -5.47
CA MET A 111 4.16 18.20 -6.05
C MET A 111 4.86 18.25 -7.40
N THR A 112 4.06 18.19 -8.45
CA THR A 112 4.38 18.71 -9.79
C THR A 112 5.14 20.04 -9.66
N PRO A 113 6.18 20.31 -10.47
CA PRO A 113 6.74 21.65 -10.53
C PRO A 113 5.59 22.59 -10.88
N THR A 114 5.24 23.47 -9.95
CA THR A 114 4.21 24.48 -10.18
C THR A 114 4.60 25.24 -11.44
N GLU A 115 3.74 25.17 -12.45
CA GLU A 115 3.76 26.09 -13.57
C GLU A 115 3.93 27.50 -13.01
N ILE A 116 5.05 28.14 -13.34
CA ILE A 116 5.22 29.57 -13.11
C ILE A 116 4.27 30.23 -14.09
N GLU A 117 3.09 30.54 -13.60
CA GLU A 117 2.07 31.35 -14.27
C GLU A 117 2.71 32.71 -14.62
N GLU A 118 2.73 33.03 -15.91
CA GLU A 118 3.09 34.35 -16.41
C GLU A 118 2.15 35.41 -15.83
N ALA A 119 2.73 36.48 -15.27
CA ALA A 119 2.08 37.76 -15.05
C ALA A 119 3.08 38.90 -15.25
#